data_AF-A0A969SY74-F1
#
_entry.id   AF-A0A969SY74-F1
#
_cell.length_a   1.000
_cell.length_b   1.000
_cell.length_c   1.000
_cell.angle_alpha   90.00
_cell.angle_beta   90.00
_cell.angle_gamma   90.00
#
_symmetry.space_group_name_H-M   'P 1'
#
loop_
_entity.id
_entity.type
_entity.pdbx_description
1 polymer ?
#
loop_
_entity_poly.entity_id
_entity_poly.type
_entity_poly.pdbx_seq_one_letter_code
_entity_poly.pdbx_strand_id
1 'polypeptide(L)'
;MAEQSLGTPRPLWKVIGLSIVTGLAYYGWYKWVIQDELRQHNGKEWSGALCLIPFGLGVLVPQLLRIFDPDVPGWFGWFSLFGIAWIYIVQFRLYRTVNRLYEAMGWKPPLVIWWMFIPGLNLIVGLRQIHFLSRYWAIQRGETVSDPIADNLPLFFSEA
;
A
#
# COMPACT_ATOMS: atom_id res chain seq x y z
N MET A 1 12.64 6.80 -26.59
CA MET A 1 11.59 6.70 -25.55
C MET A 1 12.21 5.91 -24.42
N ALA A 2 12.36 6.47 -23.22
CA ALA A 2 12.91 5.69 -22.11
C ALA A 2 11.95 4.52 -21.84
N GLU A 3 12.45 3.29 -21.86
CA GLU A 3 11.65 2.11 -21.50
C GLU A 3 11.08 2.36 -20.10
N GLN A 4 9.76 2.54 -20.01
CA GLN A 4 9.10 2.66 -18.72
C GLN A 4 9.23 1.31 -18.03
N SER A 5 9.97 1.28 -16.91
CA SER A 5 10.12 0.07 -16.10
C SER A 5 8.73 -0.45 -15.70
N LEU A 6 8.45 -1.71 -16.03
CA LEU A 6 7.20 -2.37 -15.69
C LEU A 6 7.34 -3.01 -14.30
N GLY A 7 6.41 -2.69 -13.39
CA GLY A 7 6.34 -3.35 -12.09
C GLY A 7 6.02 -4.84 -12.20
N THR A 8 6.23 -5.58 -11.12
CA THR A 8 5.98 -7.03 -11.09
C THR A 8 4.57 -7.31 -10.55
N PRO A 9 3.74 -8.09 -11.27
CA PRO A 9 2.45 -8.53 -10.75
C PRO A 9 2.64 -9.41 -9.52
N ARG A 10 1.92 -9.07 -8.44
CA ARG A 10 2.01 -9.77 -7.15
C ARG A 10 0.60 -10.11 -6.69
N PRO A 11 0.14 -11.36 -6.91
CA PRO A 11 -1.22 -11.76 -6.58
C PRO A 11 -1.51 -11.56 -5.09
N LEU A 12 -2.73 -11.12 -4.82
CA LEU A 12 -3.26 -10.82 -3.50
C LEU A 12 -3.03 -11.97 -2.51
N TRP A 13 -3.28 -13.21 -2.93
CA TRP A 13 -3.13 -14.37 -2.05
C TRP A 13 -1.68 -14.60 -1.59
N LYS A 14 -0.70 -14.36 -2.46
CA LYS A 14 0.72 -14.46 -2.09
C LYS A 14 1.07 -13.37 -1.10
N VAL A 15 0.59 -12.15 -1.34
CA VAL A 15 0.84 -11.02 -0.44
C VAL A 15 0.23 -11.29 0.93
N ILE A 16 -1.02 -11.74 1.01
CA ILE A 16 -1.68 -12.07 2.28
C ILE A 16 -0.94 -13.23 2.97
N GLY A 17 -0.71 -14.35 2.28
CA GLY A 17 -0.09 -15.53 2.88
C GLY A 17 1.31 -15.24 3.43
N LEU A 18 2.16 -14.57 2.65
CA LEU A 18 3.50 -14.19 3.10
C LEU A 18 3.44 -13.16 4.23
N SER A 19 2.49 -12.24 4.21
CA SER A 19 2.31 -11.27 5.29
C SER A 19 1.89 -11.94 6.60
N ILE A 20 1.04 -12.97 6.55
CA ILE A 20 0.66 -13.73 7.74
C ILE A 20 1.87 -14.50 8.28
N VAL A 21 2.55 -15.25 7.41
CA VAL A 21 3.71 -16.09 7.80
C VAL A 21 4.86 -15.26 8.37
N THR A 22 5.08 -14.05 7.86
CA THR A 22 6.17 -13.16 8.28
C THR A 22 5.76 -12.11 9.31
N GLY A 23 4.54 -12.17 9.86
CA GLY A 23 4.08 -11.20 10.86
C GLY A 23 4.06 -9.75 10.33
N LEU A 24 3.57 -9.54 9.11
CA LEU A 24 3.49 -8.27 8.36
C LEU A 24 4.82 -7.72 7.83
N ALA A 25 5.96 -8.36 8.08
CA ALA A 25 7.24 -7.91 7.53
C ALA A 25 7.22 -7.90 5.98
N TYR A 26 6.65 -8.94 5.38
CA TYR A 26 6.47 -9.00 3.92
C TYR A 26 5.55 -7.89 3.40
N TYR A 27 4.50 -7.52 4.13
CA TYR A 27 3.62 -6.44 3.73
C TYR A 27 4.36 -5.09 3.70
N GLY A 28 5.21 -4.82 4.69
CA GLY A 28 6.08 -3.65 4.71
C GLY A 28 7.02 -3.61 3.51
N TRP A 29 7.71 -4.73 3.25
CA TRP A 29 8.58 -4.86 2.07
C TRP A 29 7.81 -4.68 0.75
N TYR A 30 6.63 -5.28 0.63
CA TYR A 30 5.76 -5.12 -0.52
C TYR A 30 5.40 -3.63 -0.76
N LYS A 31 5.00 -2.91 0.30
CA LYS A 31 4.68 -1.47 0.21
C LYS A 31 5.89 -0.64 -0.22
N TRP A 32 7.09 -1.01 0.22
CA TRP A 32 8.31 -0.37 -0.23
C TRP A 32 8.48 -0.55 -1.75
N VAL A 33 8.47 -1.80 -2.19
CA VAL A 33 8.82 -2.17 -3.56
C VAL A 33 7.85 -1.57 -4.57
N ILE A 34 6.53 -1.63 -4.32
CA ILE A 34 5.55 -1.08 -5.26
C ILE A 34 5.72 0.42 -5.48
N GLN A 35 6.17 1.16 -4.46
CA GLN A 35 6.36 2.60 -4.59
C GLN A 35 7.61 2.93 -5.39
N ASP A 36 8.68 2.17 -5.19
CA ASP A 36 9.88 2.31 -6.01
C ASP A 36 9.60 1.90 -7.47
N GLU A 37 8.83 0.84 -7.72
CA GLU A 37 8.36 0.46 -9.05
C GLU A 37 7.52 1.57 -9.70
N LEU A 38 6.54 2.11 -8.97
CA LEU A 38 5.70 3.22 -9.46
C LEU A 38 6.52 4.49 -9.71
N ARG A 39 7.55 4.75 -8.89
CA ARG A 39 8.48 5.87 -9.09
C ARG A 39 9.32 5.68 -10.34
N GLN A 40 9.82 4.47 -10.60
CA GLN A 40 10.55 4.17 -11.83
C GLN A 40 9.65 4.26 -13.07
N HIS A 41 8.39 3.86 -12.96
CA HIS A 41 7.42 3.90 -14.06
C HIS A 41 6.95 5.33 -14.38
N ASN A 42 6.54 6.11 -13.37
CA ASN A 42 5.91 7.42 -13.56
C ASN A 42 6.85 8.61 -13.34
N GLY A 43 8.05 8.40 -12.77
CA GLY A 43 9.03 9.44 -12.44
C GLY A 43 8.60 10.44 -11.34
N LYS A 44 7.34 10.41 -10.89
CA LYS A 44 6.73 11.41 -10.00
C LYS A 44 6.44 10.91 -8.59
N GLU A 45 6.59 9.60 -8.34
CA GLU A 45 6.23 8.98 -7.07
C GLU A 45 7.34 9.06 -6.02
N TRP A 46 6.93 8.94 -4.75
CA TRP A 46 7.86 8.92 -3.63
C TRP A 46 8.58 7.57 -3.54
N SER A 47 9.79 7.58 -2.99
CA SER A 47 10.51 6.33 -2.74
C SER A 47 9.83 5.55 -1.62
N GLY A 48 9.95 4.22 -1.67
CA GLY A 48 9.49 3.34 -0.59
C GLY A 48 10.06 3.74 0.78
N ALA A 49 11.32 4.19 0.79
CA ALA A 49 12.01 4.73 1.95
C ALA A 49 11.29 5.94 2.57
N LEU A 50 10.94 6.95 1.76
CA LEU A 50 10.27 8.17 2.24
C LEU A 50 8.89 7.86 2.82
N CYS A 51 8.26 6.79 2.38
CA CYS A 51 6.93 6.43 2.86
C CYS A 51 6.96 5.58 4.13
N LEU A 52 7.92 4.67 4.28
CA LEU A 52 7.97 3.74 5.40
C LEU A 52 8.88 4.19 6.54
N ILE A 53 10.00 4.87 6.27
CA ILE A 53 10.94 5.30 7.31
C ILE A 53 10.30 6.33 8.27
N PRO A 54 9.62 7.41 7.80
CA PRO A 54 9.02 8.37 8.71
C PRO A 54 7.86 7.76 9.52
N PHE A 55 7.13 6.80 8.95
CA PHE A 55 6.14 6.01 9.69
C PHE A 55 6.81 5.18 10.78
N GLY A 56 7.81 4.38 10.42
CA GLY A 56 8.53 3.51 11.34
C GLY A 56 9.16 4.28 12.48
N LEU A 57 9.90 5.36 12.18
CA LEU A 57 10.49 6.24 13.19
C LEU A 57 9.42 6.95 14.02
N GLY A 58 8.39 7.50 13.37
CA GLY A 58 7.30 8.22 14.04
C GLY A 58 6.53 7.34 15.02
N VAL A 59 6.41 6.04 14.77
CA VAL A 59 5.76 5.10 15.70
C VAL A 59 6.75 4.52 16.71
N LEU A 60 7.90 4.01 16.26
CA LEU A 60 8.84 3.30 17.12
C LEU A 60 9.54 4.21 18.12
N VAL A 61 9.97 5.42 17.72
CA VAL A 61 10.75 6.29 18.61
C VAL A 61 9.94 6.73 19.83
N PRO A 62 8.70 7.26 19.71
CA PRO A 62 7.92 7.64 20.88
C PRO A 62 7.54 6.45 21.77
N GLN A 63 7.29 5.28 21.18
CA GLN A 63 6.92 4.08 21.93
C GLN A 63 8.11 3.49 22.70
N LEU A 64 9.29 3.41 22.08
CA LEU A 64 10.49 2.92 22.74
C LEU A 64 10.91 3.86 23.88
N LEU A 65 10.90 5.18 23.64
CA LEU A 65 11.21 6.16 24.69
C LEU A 65 10.24 6.04 25.86
N ARG A 66 8.93 5.92 25.62
CA ARG A 66 7.94 5.72 26.71
C ARG A 66 8.16 4.42 27.52
N ILE A 67 8.68 3.37 26.90
CA ILE A 67 8.84 2.06 27.55
C ILE A 67 10.16 1.96 28.31
N PHE A 68 11.25 2.47 27.74
CA PHE A 68 12.59 2.27 28.26
C PHE A 68 13.13 3.47 29.05
N ASP A 69 12.55 4.66 28.89
CA ASP A 69 12.98 5.86 29.59
C ASP A 69 11.93 6.28 30.64
N PRO A 70 12.21 6.11 31.95
CA PRO A 70 11.29 6.51 33.02
C PRO A 70 11.11 8.03 33.14
N ASP A 71 12.02 8.83 32.57
CA ASP A 71 11.94 10.29 32.59
C ASP A 71 11.04 10.84 31.47
N VAL A 72 10.65 9.99 30.51
CA VAL A 72 9.76 10.36 29.41
C VAL A 72 8.30 10.30 29.87
N PRO A 73 7.57 11.43 29.84
CA PRO A 73 6.17 11.45 30.23
C PRO A 73 5.33 10.51 29.37
N GLY A 74 4.34 9.84 29.98
CA GLY A 74 3.46 8.91 29.27
C GLY A 74 2.71 9.51 28.07
N TRP A 75 2.49 10.84 28.08
CA TRP A 75 1.86 11.54 26.95
C TRP A 75 2.75 11.60 25.70
N PHE A 76 4.06 11.40 25.82
CA PHE A 76 4.98 11.40 24.68
C PHE A 76 4.63 10.30 23.66
N GLY A 77 4.04 9.19 24.10
CA GLY A 77 3.54 8.14 23.20
C GLY A 77 2.50 8.64 22.19
N TRP A 78 1.78 9.74 22.47
CA TRP A 78 0.84 10.34 21.52
C TRP A 78 1.53 10.87 20.25
N PHE A 79 2.84 11.14 20.26
CA PHE A 79 3.58 11.48 19.04
C PHE A 79 3.55 10.36 17.99
N SER A 80 3.29 9.11 18.38
CA SER A 80 3.05 8.01 17.43
C SER A 80 1.87 8.26 16.49
N LEU A 81 0.93 9.13 16.87
CA LEU A 81 -0.14 9.58 15.97
C LEU A 81 0.38 10.27 14.71
N PHE A 82 1.53 10.96 14.76
CA PHE A 82 2.13 11.57 13.57
C PHE A 82 2.63 10.51 12.59
N GLY A 83 3.25 9.43 13.10
CA GLY A 83 3.62 8.28 12.28
C GLY A 83 2.38 7.65 11.63
N ILE A 84 1.30 7.46 12.40
CA ILE A 84 0.03 6.94 11.86
C ILE A 84 -0.54 7.90 10.80
N ALA A 85 -0.62 9.20 11.07
CA ALA A 85 -1.08 10.17 10.08
C ALA A 85 -0.25 10.13 8.79
N TRP A 86 1.07 9.96 8.91
CA TRP A 86 1.96 9.81 7.76
C TRP A 86 1.61 8.62 6.89
N ILE A 87 1.38 7.43 7.47
CA ILE A 87 1.06 6.25 6.66
C ILE A 87 -0.31 6.39 5.96
N TYR A 88 -1.27 7.11 6.55
CA TYR A 88 -2.53 7.45 5.88
C TYR A 88 -2.31 8.39 4.69
N ILE A 89 -1.44 9.40 4.79
CA ILE A 89 -1.08 10.28 3.67
C ILE A 89 -0.44 9.48 2.53
N VAL A 90 0.50 8.59 2.87
CA VAL A 90 1.15 7.68 1.92
C VAL A 90 0.11 6.79 1.22
N GLN A 91 -0.80 6.21 1.98
CA GLN A 91 -1.85 5.34 1.46
C GLN A 91 -2.80 6.11 0.53
N PHE A 92 -3.20 7.32 0.90
CA PHE A 92 -4.06 8.18 0.09
C PHE A 92 -3.41 8.49 -1.26
N ARG A 93 -2.13 8.83 -1.25
CA ARG A 93 -1.37 9.10 -2.46
C ARG A 93 -1.30 7.85 -3.34
N LEU A 94 -0.95 6.70 -2.78
CA LEU A 94 -0.86 5.43 -3.52
C LEU A 94 -2.20 5.10 -4.20
N TYR A 95 -3.33 5.33 -3.54
CA TYR A 95 -4.65 5.06 -4.12
C TYR A 95 -4.95 5.97 -5.30
N ARG A 96 -4.60 7.26 -5.21
CA ARG A 96 -4.71 8.18 -6.33
C ARG A 96 -3.83 7.76 -7.50
N THR A 97 -2.63 7.25 -7.23
CA THR A 97 -1.73 6.76 -8.27
C THR A 97 -2.32 5.56 -8.99
N VAL A 98 -2.83 4.55 -8.26
CA VAL A 98 -3.48 3.38 -8.89
C VAL A 98 -4.70 3.79 -9.72
N ASN A 99 -5.54 4.70 -9.22
CA ASN A 99 -6.68 5.20 -9.99
C ASN A 99 -6.25 5.90 -11.28
N ARG A 100 -5.23 6.77 -11.22
CA ARG A 100 -4.69 7.45 -12.40
C ARG A 100 -4.13 6.48 -13.43
N LEU A 101 -3.50 5.39 -13.00
CA LEU A 101 -3.00 4.35 -13.90
C LEU A 101 -4.14 3.67 -14.67
N TYR A 102 -5.26 3.39 -14.01
CA TYR A 102 -6.46 2.87 -14.66
C TYR A 102 -7.11 3.89 -15.60
N GLU A 103 -7.24 5.16 -15.16
CA GLU A 103 -7.76 6.24 -15.99
C GLU A 103 -6.92 6.47 -17.26
N ALA A 104 -5.59 6.35 -17.16
CA ALA A 104 -4.67 6.47 -18.29
C ALA A 104 -4.87 5.36 -19.34
N MET A 105 -5.40 4.19 -18.96
CA MET A 105 -5.79 3.13 -19.89
C MET A 105 -7.23 3.29 -20.41
N GLY A 106 -7.92 4.38 -20.05
CA GLY A 106 -9.33 4.60 -20.38
C GLY A 106 -10.30 3.78 -19.54
N TRP A 107 -9.85 3.23 -18.40
CA TRP A 107 -10.66 2.40 -17.51
C TRP A 107 -11.16 3.21 -16.31
N LYS A 108 -12.20 2.70 -15.65
CA LYS A 108 -12.75 3.35 -14.46
C LYS A 108 -11.80 3.20 -13.27
N PRO A 109 -11.71 4.21 -12.39
CA PRO A 109 -10.87 4.16 -11.20
C PRO A 109 -11.39 3.09 -10.21
N PRO A 110 -10.58 2.07 -9.88
CA PRO A 110 -11.07 0.91 -9.13
C PRO A 110 -11.12 1.12 -7.60
N LEU A 111 -10.49 2.17 -7.07
CA LEU A 111 -10.41 2.44 -5.64
C LEU A 111 -11.24 3.66 -5.24
N VAL A 112 -12.17 3.47 -4.31
CA VAL A 112 -12.92 4.56 -3.68
C VAL A 112 -12.12 5.10 -2.48
N ILE A 113 -11.50 6.26 -2.64
CA ILE A 113 -10.58 6.84 -1.65
C ILE A 113 -11.24 7.02 -0.28
N TRP A 114 -12.51 7.39 -0.25
CA TRP A 114 -13.27 7.62 0.99
C TRP A 114 -13.36 6.39 1.90
N TRP A 115 -13.28 5.17 1.34
CA TRP A 115 -13.35 3.95 2.12
C TRP A 115 -12.13 3.74 3.03
N MET A 116 -11.02 4.44 2.79
CA MET A 116 -9.85 4.43 3.68
C MET A 116 -10.17 4.97 5.09
N PHE A 117 -11.08 5.92 5.18
CA PHE A 117 -11.42 6.58 6.44
C PHE A 117 -12.52 5.85 7.21
N ILE A 118 -13.12 4.81 6.62
CA ILE A 118 -14.16 4.01 7.26
C ILE A 118 -13.48 2.86 8.03
N PRO A 119 -13.60 2.80 9.37
CA PRO A 119 -13.04 1.71 10.15
C PRO A 119 -13.55 0.35 9.64
N GLY A 120 -12.64 -0.61 9.48
CA GLY A 120 -12.94 -1.95 8.94
C GLY A 120 -12.87 -2.04 7.42
N LEU A 121 -13.31 -1.01 6.68
CA LEU A 121 -13.15 -0.98 5.22
C LEU A 121 -11.73 -0.65 4.79
N ASN A 122 -10.95 0.07 5.60
CA ASN A 122 -9.55 0.39 5.32
C ASN A 122 -8.70 -0.83 4.93
N LEU A 123 -8.93 -1.98 5.57
CA LEU A 123 -8.28 -3.25 5.24
C LEU A 123 -8.71 -3.73 3.86
N ILE A 124 -10.02 -3.76 3.58
CA ILE A 124 -10.58 -4.17 2.29
C ILE A 124 -10.03 -3.30 1.17
N VAL A 125 -9.96 -1.97 1.36
CA VAL A 125 -9.38 -1.07 0.35
C VAL A 125 -7.89 -1.32 0.16
N GLY A 126 -7.17 -1.67 1.24
CA GLY A 126 -5.80 -2.15 1.17
C GLY A 126 -5.65 -3.38 0.26
N LEU A 127 -6.52 -4.39 0.45
CA LEU A 127 -6.54 -5.60 -0.36
C LEU A 127 -6.92 -5.30 -1.81
N ARG A 128 -7.94 -4.46 -2.05
CA ARG A 128 -8.31 -3.97 -3.39
C ARG A 128 -7.12 -3.32 -4.08
N GLN A 129 -6.41 -2.43 -3.38
CA GLN A 129 -5.23 -1.76 -3.94
C GLN A 129 -4.17 -2.77 -4.40
N ILE A 130 -3.91 -3.82 -3.61
CA ILE A 130 -2.96 -4.87 -3.98
C ILE A 130 -3.42 -5.58 -5.26
N HIS A 131 -4.68 -6.01 -5.28
CA HIS A 131 -5.26 -6.75 -6.40
C HIS A 131 -5.25 -5.92 -7.70
N PHE A 132 -5.77 -4.70 -7.68
CA PHE A 132 -5.83 -3.85 -8.87
C PHE A 132 -4.44 -3.44 -9.36
N LEU A 133 -3.49 -3.18 -8.46
CA LEU A 133 -2.11 -2.91 -8.88
C LEU A 133 -1.46 -4.14 -9.50
N SER A 134 -1.69 -5.33 -8.93
CA SER A 134 -1.21 -6.59 -9.51
C SER A 134 -1.79 -6.82 -10.90
N ARG A 135 -3.11 -6.63 -11.04
CA ARG A 135 -3.82 -6.78 -12.31
C ARG A 135 -3.34 -5.78 -13.36
N TYR A 136 -3.14 -4.52 -12.97
CA TYR A 136 -2.54 -3.49 -13.85
C TYR A 136 -1.21 -3.97 -14.43
N TRP A 137 -0.28 -4.45 -13.60
CA TRP A 137 1.01 -4.92 -14.06
C TRP A 137 0.92 -6.18 -14.92
N ALA A 138 -0.01 -7.08 -14.60
CA ALA A 138 -0.27 -8.28 -15.40
C ALA A 138 -0.68 -7.90 -16.83
N ILE A 139 -1.63 -6.97 -16.96
CA ILE A 139 -2.10 -6.47 -18.26
C ILE A 139 -0.96 -5.82 -19.04
N GLN A 140 -0.16 -4.96 -18.40
CA GLN A 140 0.98 -4.30 -19.05
C GLN A 140 2.06 -5.28 -19.52
N ARG A 141 2.19 -6.44 -18.87
CA ARG A 141 3.13 -7.51 -19.25
C ARG A 141 2.54 -8.55 -20.20
N GLY A 142 1.23 -8.50 -20.50
CA GLY A 142 0.53 -9.55 -21.24
C GLY A 142 0.41 -10.87 -20.48
N GLU A 143 0.52 -10.84 -19.15
CA GLU A 143 0.41 -12.00 -18.27
C GLU A 143 -1.01 -12.09 -17.66
N THR A 144 -1.47 -13.31 -17.38
CA THR A 144 -2.68 -13.54 -16.59
C THR A 144 -2.32 -13.91 -15.15
N VAL A 145 -2.79 -13.12 -14.19
CA VAL A 145 -2.62 -13.41 -12.76
C VAL A 145 -3.92 -13.97 -12.22
N SER A 146 -3.89 -15.25 -11.79
CA SER A 146 -4.99 -15.84 -11.04
C SER A 146 -4.93 -15.37 -9.58
N ASP A 147 -6.05 -14.84 -9.08
CA ASP A 147 -6.20 -14.35 -7.71
C ASP A 147 -7.42 -15.01 -7.06
N PRO A 148 -7.27 -16.23 -6.51
CA PRO A 148 -8.39 -17.01 -5.97
C PRO A 148 -9.18 -16.27 -4.88
N ILE A 149 -8.54 -15.36 -4.15
CA ILE A 149 -9.19 -14.54 -3.12
C ILE A 149 -10.10 -13.47 -3.73
N ALA A 150 -9.66 -12.83 -4.82
CA ALA A 150 -10.48 -11.85 -5.52
C ALA A 150 -11.62 -12.55 -6.28
N ASP A 151 -11.33 -13.69 -6.91
CA ASP A 151 -12.29 -14.49 -7.67
C ASP A 151 -13.44 -15.01 -6.80
N ASN A 152 -13.16 -15.34 -5.53
CA ASN A 152 -14.16 -15.83 -4.58
C ASN A 152 -14.96 -14.72 -3.87
N LEU A 153 -14.56 -13.44 -4.00
CA LEU A 153 -15.21 -12.30 -3.32
C LEU A 153 -15.58 -11.19 -4.31
N PRO A 154 -16.42 -11.45 -5.32
CA PRO A 154 -16.69 -10.53 -6.41
C PRO A 154 -17.26 -9.19 -5.94
N LEU A 155 -18.07 -9.16 -4.87
CA LEU A 155 -18.62 -7.93 -4.29
C LEU A 155 -17.56 -6.90 -3.88
N PHE A 156 -16.36 -7.35 -3.50
CA PHE A 156 -15.30 -6.49 -3.01
C PHE A 156 -14.18 -6.27 -4.02
N PHE A 157 -14.11 -7.06 -5.10
CA PHE A 157 -13.03 -7.01 -6.07
C PHE A 157 -13.50 -6.80 -7.52
N SER A 158 -14.81 -6.70 -7.78
CA SER A 158 -15.32 -6.29 -9.08
C SER A 158 -14.99 -4.83 -9.38
N GLU A 159 -14.78 -4.53 -10.66
CA GLU A 159 -14.76 -3.16 -11.16
C GLU A 159 -16.13 -2.51 -10.92
N ALA A 160 -16.14 -1.25 -10.48
CA ALA A 160 -17.35 -0.46 -10.23
C ALA A 160 -17.81 0.29 -11.48
#